data_AF-A0A2S0XSB2-F1
#
_entry.id   AF-A0A2S0XSB2-F1
#
_cell.length_a   1.000
_cell.length_b   1.000
_cell.length_c   1.000
_cell.angle_alpha   90.00
_cell.angle_beta   90.00
_cell.angle_gamma   90.00
#
_symmetry.space_group_name_H-M   'P 1'
#
loop_
_entity.id
_entity.type
_entity.pdbx_description
1 polymer ?
#
loop_
_entity_poly.entity_id
_entity_poly.type
_entity_poly.pdbx_seq_one_letter_code
_entity_poly.pdbx_strand_id
1 'polypeptide(L)'
;MEATLAHRSGDATLEQRIDKMHRRDRAGLVIFVVVLWCTMLFALFSVWSYISLPAIRVILSIACALVLTFNTAAIVAMLRHYVEDKHFIYGLDLKHLDEMRRRRG
;
A
#
# COMPACT_ATOMS: atom_id res chain seq x y z
N MET A 1 40.39 -6.66 5.83
CA MET A 1 39.12 -7.34 5.50
C MET A 1 37.94 -6.91 6.37
N GLU A 2 38.12 -6.13 7.46
CA GLU A 2 37.00 -5.70 8.33
C GLU A 2 36.16 -4.53 7.79
N ALA A 3 36.76 -3.62 7.00
CA ALA A 3 36.06 -2.45 6.48
C ALA A 3 34.93 -2.78 5.48
N THR A 4 35.03 -3.89 4.75
CA THR A 4 34.00 -4.35 3.80
C THR A 4 32.81 -5.00 4.49
N LEU A 5 33.01 -5.57 5.69
CA LEU A 5 31.94 -6.15 6.50
C LEU A 5 31.12 -5.05 7.16
N ALA A 6 31.76 -4.03 7.73
CA ALA A 6 31.07 -2.88 8.33
C ALA A 6 30.19 -2.12 7.32
N HIS A 7 30.68 -1.95 6.08
CA HIS A 7 29.92 -1.31 5.00
C HIS A 7 28.71 -2.14 4.56
N ARG A 8 28.85 -3.46 4.39
CA ARG A 8 27.73 -4.36 4.08
C ARG A 8 26.66 -4.38 5.18
N SER A 9 27.08 -4.32 6.44
CA SER A 9 26.16 -4.26 7.59
C SER A 9 25.35 -2.96 7.60
N GLY A 10 25.98 -1.83 7.29
CA GLY A 10 25.32 -0.52 7.19
C GLY A 10 24.26 -0.48 6.09
N ASP A 11 24.61 -0.97 4.88
CA ASP A 11 23.70 -1.03 3.73
C ASP A 11 22.52 -1.96 4.01
N ALA A 12 22.77 -3.15 4.58
CA ALA A 12 21.72 -4.09 4.96
C ALA A 12 20.76 -3.52 6.03
N THR A 13 21.27 -2.67 6.93
CA THR A 13 20.46 -2.02 7.97
C THR A 13 19.57 -0.91 7.42
N LEU A 14 20.05 -0.17 6.40
CA LEU A 14 19.29 0.89 5.73
C LEU A 14 18.15 0.30 4.89
N GLU A 15 18.46 -0.71 4.07
CA GLU A 15 17.49 -1.48 3.27
C GLU A 15 16.41 -2.10 4.17
N GLN A 16 16.79 -2.71 5.29
CA GLN A 16 15.84 -3.26 6.26
C GLN A 16 14.91 -2.20 6.87
N ARG A 17 15.38 -0.97 7.09
CA ARG A 17 14.54 0.12 7.62
C ARG A 17 13.58 0.65 6.56
N ILE A 18 14.03 0.79 5.32
CA ILE A 18 13.20 1.21 4.19
C ILE A 18 12.09 0.18 3.94
N ASP A 19 12.41 -1.11 3.94
CA ASP A 19 11.42 -2.17 3.79
C ASP A 19 10.44 -2.26 4.97
N LYS A 20 10.91 -1.99 6.19
CA LYS A 20 10.05 -1.93 7.38
C LYS A 20 9.07 -0.75 7.31
N MET A 21 9.51 0.41 6.81
CA MET A 21 8.64 1.57 6.61
C MET A 21 7.63 1.31 5.48
N HIS A 22 8.08 0.78 4.34
CA HIS A 22 7.23 0.41 3.20
C HIS A 22 6.16 -0.63 3.56
N ARG A 23 6.53 -1.65 4.34
CA ARG A 23 5.57 -2.69 4.76
C ARG A 23 4.53 -2.13 5.72
N ARG A 24 4.90 -1.16 6.57
CA ARG A 24 3.98 -0.53 7.51
C ARG A 24 2.97 0.38 6.79
N ASP A 25 3.40 1.14 5.79
CA ASP A 25 2.51 2.01 5.04
C ASP A 25 1.53 1.18 4.18
N ARG A 26 2.02 0.09 3.59
CA ARG A 26 1.18 -0.91 2.92
C ARG A 26 0.17 -1.54 3.89
N ALA A 27 0.60 -1.89 5.10
CA ALA A 27 -0.30 -2.45 6.12
C ALA A 27 -1.36 -1.44 6.55
N GLY A 28 -1.01 -0.16 6.70
CA GLY A 28 -1.95 0.92 6.98
C GLY A 28 -3.02 1.06 5.91
N LEU A 29 -2.63 1.02 4.63
CA LEU A 29 -3.57 1.06 3.49
C LEU A 29 -4.51 -0.16 3.47
N VAL A 30 -3.99 -1.36 3.75
CA VAL A 30 -4.83 -2.57 3.85
C VAL A 30 -5.79 -2.49 5.03
N ILE A 31 -5.32 -2.05 6.21
CA ILE A 31 -6.16 -1.85 7.39
C ILE A 31 -7.27 -0.85 7.09
N PHE A 32 -6.96 0.25 6.39
CA PHE A 32 -7.95 1.24 5.98
C PHE A 32 -9.05 0.64 5.10
N VAL A 33 -8.69 -0.17 4.10
CA VAL A 33 -9.66 -0.90 3.27
C VAL A 33 -10.52 -1.83 4.11
N VAL A 34 -9.89 -2.61 5.01
CA VAL A 34 -10.63 -3.55 5.87
C VAL A 34 -11.64 -2.82 6.76
N VAL A 35 -11.24 -1.71 7.38
CA VAL A 35 -12.14 -0.89 8.21
C VAL A 35 -13.29 -0.33 7.37
N LEU A 36 -13.02 0.15 6.15
CA LEU A 36 -14.05 0.62 5.23
C LEU A 36 -15.06 -0.49 4.89
N TRP A 37 -14.58 -1.69 4.58
CA TRP A 37 -15.41 -2.86 4.31
C TRP A 37 -16.30 -3.21 5.50
N CYS A 38 -15.72 -3.34 6.69
CA CYS A 38 -16.47 -3.61 7.92
C CYS A 38 -17.54 -2.54 8.17
N THR A 39 -17.19 -1.26 8.03
CA THR A 39 -18.10 -0.14 8.26
C THR A 39 -19.26 -0.13 7.27
N MET A 40 -18.99 -0.33 5.98
CA MET A 40 -20.03 -0.29 4.94
C MET A 40 -20.96 -1.50 5.02
N LEU A 41 -20.43 -2.70 5.27
CA LEU A 41 -21.25 -3.90 5.45
C LEU A 41 -22.09 -3.83 6.72
N PHE A 42 -21.50 -3.32 7.81
CA PHE A 42 -22.24 -3.07 9.04
C PHE A 42 -23.38 -2.06 8.82
N ALA A 43 -23.11 -0.95 8.14
CA ALA A 43 -24.13 0.02 7.79
C ALA A 43 -25.25 -0.64 6.96
N LEU A 44 -24.92 -1.37 5.89
CA LEU A 44 -25.90 -2.05 5.04
C LEU A 44 -26.77 -3.03 5.84
N PHE A 45 -26.17 -3.80 6.76
CA PHE A 45 -26.89 -4.73 7.63
C PHE A 45 -27.79 -3.99 8.62
N SER A 46 -27.29 -2.89 9.21
CA SER A 46 -28.05 -2.06 10.14
C SER A 46 -29.30 -1.48 9.49
N VAL A 47 -29.21 -0.95 8.26
CA VAL A 47 -30.37 -0.37 7.57
C VAL A 47 -31.31 -1.44 6.97
N TRP A 48 -30.87 -2.70 6.86
CA TRP A 48 -31.60 -3.75 6.15
C TRP A 48 -33.03 -3.98 6.68
N SER A 49 -33.22 -3.93 8.00
CA SER A 49 -34.53 -4.11 8.64
C SER A 49 -35.46 -2.92 8.49
N TYR A 50 -34.93 -1.72 8.20
CA TYR A 50 -35.72 -0.49 8.07
C TYR A 50 -36.26 -0.29 6.65
N ILE A 51 -35.69 -0.96 5.66
CA ILE A 51 -36.08 -0.81 4.26
C ILE A 51 -37.16 -1.82 3.92
N SER A 52 -38.40 -1.35 3.76
CA SER A 52 -39.56 -2.19 3.40
C SER A 52 -39.65 -2.49 1.89
N LEU A 53 -39.05 -1.65 1.05
CA LEU A 53 -39.13 -1.77 -0.41
C LEU A 53 -37.95 -2.60 -0.97
N PRO A 54 -38.22 -3.72 -1.67
CA PRO A 54 -37.16 -4.61 -2.16
C PRO A 54 -36.27 -3.93 -3.21
N ALA A 55 -36.82 -3.04 -4.03
CA ALA A 55 -36.05 -2.28 -5.03
C ALA A 55 -34.94 -1.43 -4.38
N ILE A 56 -35.24 -0.79 -3.24
CA ILE A 56 -34.26 0.05 -2.52
C ILE A 56 -33.14 -0.82 -1.95
N ARG A 57 -33.42 -2.04 -1.48
CA ARG A 57 -32.39 -2.97 -1.00
C ARG A 57 -31.41 -3.37 -2.11
N VAL A 58 -31.91 -3.61 -3.32
CA VAL A 58 -31.07 -3.93 -4.48
C VAL A 58 -30.20 -2.73 -4.87
N ILE A 59 -30.76 -1.52 -4.90
CA ILE A 59 -30.00 -0.31 -5.23
C ILE A 59 -28.90 -0.07 -4.19
N LEU A 60 -29.22 -0.13 -2.88
CA LEU A 60 -28.23 0.06 -1.83
C LEU A 60 -27.12 -0.99 -1.85
N SER A 61 -27.47 -2.26 -2.08
CA SER A 61 -26.46 -3.33 -2.14
C SER A 61 -25.52 -3.16 -3.33
N ILE A 62 -26.04 -2.79 -4.52
CA ILE A 62 -25.21 -2.49 -5.69
C ILE A 62 -24.33 -1.26 -5.43
N ALA A 63 -24.90 -0.19 -4.89
CA ALA A 63 -24.14 1.03 -4.59
C ALA A 63 -23.02 0.76 -3.57
N CYS A 64 -23.32 0.01 -2.50
CA CYS A 64 -22.35 -0.45 -1.51
C CYS A 64 -21.22 -1.26 -2.17
N ALA A 65 -21.57 -2.24 -3.01
CA ALA A 65 -20.61 -3.07 -3.72
C ALA A 65 -19.70 -2.23 -4.64
N LEU A 66 -20.27 -1.27 -5.39
CA LEU A 66 -19.50 -0.37 -6.26
C LEU A 66 -18.51 0.48 -5.46
N VAL A 67 -18.96 1.09 -4.35
CA VAL A 67 -18.09 1.91 -3.50
C VAL A 67 -16.93 1.08 -2.94
N LEU A 68 -17.22 -0.11 -2.41
CA LEU A 68 -16.19 -1.00 -1.88
C LEU A 68 -15.20 -1.46 -2.94
N THR A 69 -15.70 -1.86 -4.12
CA THR A 69 -14.87 -2.38 -5.20
C THR A 69 -13.99 -1.29 -5.78
N PHE A 70 -14.55 -0.11 -6.09
CA PHE A 70 -13.77 0.99 -6.66
C PHE A 70 -12.76 1.56 -5.68
N ASN A 71 -13.11 1.71 -4.41
CA ASN A 71 -12.18 2.22 -3.41
C ASN A 71 -11.01 1.23 -3.20
N THR A 72 -11.32 -0.07 -3.13
CA THR A 72 -10.30 -1.12 -3.06
C THR A 72 -9.42 -1.13 -4.31
N ALA A 73 -10.01 -1.03 -5.51
CA ALA A 73 -9.28 -0.99 -6.77
C ALA A 73 -8.36 0.23 -6.88
N ALA A 74 -8.82 1.41 -6.44
CA ALA A 74 -8.01 2.63 -6.41
C ALA A 74 -6.80 2.49 -5.48
N ILE A 75 -6.99 1.92 -4.28
CA ILE A 75 -5.89 1.66 -3.34
C ILE A 75 -4.93 0.59 -3.89
N VAL A 76 -5.44 -0.47 -4.51
CA VAL A 76 -4.61 -1.49 -5.18
C VAL A 76 -3.81 -0.88 -6.33
N ALA A 77 -4.43 -0.01 -7.14
CA ALA A 77 -3.75 0.71 -8.21
C ALA A 77 -2.67 1.65 -7.65
N MET A 78 -2.95 2.36 -6.56
CA MET A 78 -1.97 3.17 -5.85
C MET A 78 -0.80 2.31 -5.37
N LEU A 79 -1.06 1.15 -4.75
CA LEU A 79 -0.03 0.20 -4.33
C LEU A 79 0.79 -0.34 -5.51
N ARG A 80 0.13 -0.70 -6.61
CA ARG A 80 0.78 -1.26 -7.80
C ARG A 80 1.68 -0.23 -8.47
N HIS A 81 1.19 0.99 -8.62
CA HIS A 81 1.97 2.12 -9.11
C HIS A 81 3.14 2.44 -8.17
N TYR A 82 2.95 2.34 -6.84
CA TYR A 82 4.04 2.50 -5.86
C TYR A 82 5.16 1.45 -6.01
N VAL A 83 4.83 0.24 -6.48
CA VAL A 83 5.82 -0.83 -6.76
C VAL A 83 6.47 -0.62 -8.12
N GLU A 84 5.71 -0.21 -9.15
CA GLU A 84 6.23 0.14 -10.48
C GLU A 84 7.16 1.36 -10.45
N ASP A 85 6.83 2.41 -9.69
CA ASP A 85 7.65 3.63 -9.56
C ASP A 85 8.92 3.43 -8.71
N LYS A 86 8.94 2.42 -7.83
CA LYS A 86 10.12 2.09 -7.01
C LYS A 86 11.29 1.63 -7.88
N HIS A 87 11.02 0.97 -9.01
CA HIS A 87 12.04 0.51 -9.95
C HIS A 87 12.71 1.66 -10.72
N PHE A 88 12.05 2.81 -10.89
CA PHE A 88 12.62 3.95 -11.60
C PHE A 88 13.44 4.87 -10.67
N ILE A 89 12.94 5.14 -9.45
CA ILE A 89 13.63 6.04 -8.51
C ILE A 89 14.85 5.38 -7.85
N TYR A 90 14.76 4.11 -7.39
CA TYR A 90 15.89 3.46 -6.71
C TYR A 90 17.01 3.01 -7.65
N GLY A 91 16.71 2.77 -8.94
CA GLY A 91 17.74 2.48 -9.94
C GLY A 91 18.66 3.68 -10.21
N LEU A 92 18.13 4.90 -10.09
CA LEU A 92 18.87 6.13 -10.32
C LEU A 92 19.70 6.53 -9.09
N ASP A 93 19.17 6.29 -7.88
CA ASP A 93 19.87 6.60 -6.63
C ASP A 93 21.03 5.61 -6.34
N LEU A 94 20.86 4.30 -6.65
CA LEU A 94 21.96 3.33 -6.61
C LEU A 94 23.10 3.70 -7.57
N LYS A 95 22.77 4.18 -8.77
CA LYS A 95 23.75 4.56 -9.79
C LYS A 95 24.54 5.81 -9.40
N HIS A 96 23.90 6.79 -8.76
CA HIS A 96 24.57 7.98 -8.23
C HIS A 96 25.47 7.67 -7.04
N LEU A 97 25.06 6.76 -6.15
CA LEU A 97 25.90 6.27 -5.04
C LEU A 97 27.12 5.49 -5.55
N ASP A 98 26.97 4.67 -6.59
CA ASP A 98 28.08 3.95 -7.22
C ASP A 98 29.04 4.90 -7.96
N GLU A 99 28.55 5.97 -8.59
CA GLU A 99 29.39 6.99 -9.22
C GLU A 99 30.16 7.82 -8.19
N MET A 100 29.57 8.16 -7.05
CA MET A 100 30.29 8.82 -5.97
C MET A 100 31.37 7.91 -5.35
N ARG A 101 31.13 6.60 -5.27
CA ARG A 101 32.12 5.63 -4.79
C ARG A 101 33.27 5.43 -5.79
N ARG A 102 33.01 5.45 -7.10
CA ARG A 102 34.05 5.42 -8.16
C ARG A 102 34.89 6.70 -8.26
N ARG A 103 34.38 7.84 -7.79
CA ARG A 103 35.14 9.11 -7.74
C ARG A 103 35.97 9.30 -6.47
N ARG A 104 35.77 8.46 -5.45
CA ARG A 104 36.47 8.52 -4.16
C ARG A 104 37.56 7.45 -4.00
N GLY A 105 37.70 6.55 -4.98
CA GLY A 105 38.91 5.77 -5.22
C GLY A 105 39.72 6.40 -6.33
#